data_AF-B4DQR1-F1
#
_entry.id   AF-B4DQR1-F1
#
_cell.length_a   1.000
_cell.length_b   1.000
_cell.length_c   1.000
_cell.angle_alpha   90.00
_cell.angle_beta   90.00
_cell.angle_gamma   90.00
#
_symmetry.space_group_name_H-M   'P 1'
#
loop_
_entity.id
_entity.type
_entity.pdbx_description
1 polymer ?
#
loop_
_entity_poly.entity_id
_entity_poly.type
_entity_poly.pdbx_seq_one_letter_code
_entity_poly.pdbx_strand_id
1 'polypeptide(L)'
;MAVFPATARGQLGIRNAARWPWVLAVGQSGLADEGILEVSKARDIPVVIDADGLWLVAQQPALIHGYRKAVLTPNHVEFSRLYDAVLRGPMDSDDSHGSVLRLSQALGNVTVVQKGERDILSNGQQVLVCSQEGSSRRCGGQGDLLSGSLGVLVHWALLAGPQKTNGSSPLLVAAFGACSLTRQCNHQAFQKHGRSTTTSDMIAEVGAAFSKLFET
;
A
#
# COMPACT_ATOMS: atom_id res chain seq x y z
N MET A 1 -23.61 -11.45 -13.41
CA MET A 1 -23.13 -12.73 -12.87
C MET A 1 -22.44 -13.48 -14.02
N ALA A 2 -21.12 -13.33 -14.15
CA ALA A 2 -20.39 -13.92 -15.28
C ALA A 2 -19.82 -15.28 -14.86
N VAL A 3 -20.25 -16.32 -15.58
CA VAL A 3 -19.83 -17.73 -15.41
C VAL A 3 -18.53 -17.96 -16.18
N PHE A 4 -17.56 -18.62 -15.55
CA PHE A 4 -16.25 -18.97 -16.14
C PHE A 4 -16.26 -20.38 -16.76
N PRO A 5 -15.59 -20.62 -17.91
CA PRO A 5 -15.28 -21.96 -18.37
C PRO A 5 -14.03 -22.51 -17.67
N ALA A 6 -14.13 -23.76 -17.22
CA ALA A 6 -13.03 -24.51 -16.64
C ALA A 6 -12.26 -25.25 -17.74
N THR A 7 -11.02 -24.86 -18.02
CA THR A 7 -9.98 -25.75 -18.59
C THR A 7 -8.65 -25.02 -18.69
N ALA A 8 -7.68 -25.40 -17.85
CA ALA A 8 -6.23 -25.45 -18.11
C ALA A 8 -5.48 -25.57 -16.77
N ARG A 9 -5.54 -26.76 -16.16
CA ARG A 9 -4.61 -27.16 -15.09
C ARG A 9 -3.29 -27.57 -15.74
N GLY A 10 -2.18 -27.05 -15.22
CA GLY A 10 -0.85 -27.63 -15.45
C GLY A 10 0.08 -26.82 -16.35
N GLN A 11 0.45 -25.60 -15.92
CA GLN A 11 1.71 -24.87 -16.21
C GLN A 11 1.53 -23.42 -15.71
N LEU A 12 1.19 -23.26 -14.43
CA LEU A 12 0.96 -21.98 -13.78
C LEU A 12 2.23 -21.60 -13.00
N GLY A 13 3.08 -20.79 -13.61
CA GLY A 13 4.27 -20.27 -12.95
C GLY A 13 4.75 -19.01 -13.67
N ILE A 14 4.21 -17.86 -13.25
CA ILE A 14 4.71 -16.49 -13.54
C ILE A 14 4.54 -16.00 -15.00
N ARG A 15 4.73 -16.83 -16.03
CA ARG A 15 4.72 -16.37 -17.45
C ARG A 15 3.36 -15.88 -17.96
N ASN A 16 2.25 -16.40 -17.44
CA ASN A 16 0.89 -16.05 -17.86
C ASN A 16 0.12 -15.14 -16.88
N ALA A 17 0.66 -14.86 -15.69
CA ALA A 17 -0.01 -14.02 -14.71
C ALA A 17 -0.12 -12.55 -15.16
N ALA A 18 0.82 -12.09 -15.99
CA ALA A 18 0.95 -10.70 -16.40
C ALA A 18 0.22 -10.35 -17.72
N ARG A 19 -0.89 -11.05 -18.01
CA ARG A 19 -1.82 -10.72 -19.12
C ARG A 19 -3.00 -9.85 -18.66
N TRP A 20 -3.12 -9.61 -17.36
CA TRP A 20 -4.14 -8.79 -16.73
C TRP A 20 -3.47 -7.75 -15.82
N PRO A 21 -4.02 -6.52 -15.69
CA PRO A 21 -3.42 -5.44 -14.91
C PRO A 21 -3.59 -5.69 -13.41
N TRP A 22 -2.88 -6.67 -12.86
CA TRP A 22 -2.85 -6.95 -11.42
C TRP A 22 -1.99 -5.91 -10.72
N VAL A 23 -2.46 -5.38 -9.59
CA VAL A 23 -1.57 -4.71 -8.63
C VAL A 23 -0.92 -5.79 -7.78
N LEU A 24 0.40 -5.74 -7.68
CA LEU A 24 1.17 -6.76 -7.00
C LEU A 24 1.61 -6.28 -5.62
N ALA A 25 1.33 -7.07 -4.59
CA ALA A 25 1.92 -6.94 -3.27
C ALA A 25 3.19 -7.81 -3.18
N VAL A 26 4.34 -7.21 -2.88
CA VAL A 26 5.64 -7.90 -2.75
C VAL A 26 6.02 -7.98 -1.27
N GLY A 27 6.42 -9.15 -0.77
CA GLY A 27 6.91 -9.26 0.62
C GLY A 27 7.10 -10.65 1.20
N GLN A 28 7.52 -11.67 0.43
CA GLN A 28 7.76 -13.02 1.00
C GLN A 28 9.05 -13.73 0.55
N SER A 29 9.86 -13.21 -0.39
CA SER A 29 11.09 -13.91 -0.83
C SER A 29 12.06 -13.06 -1.67
N GLY A 30 13.20 -12.67 -1.10
CA GLY A 30 14.15 -11.70 -1.68
C GLY A 30 14.48 -11.82 -3.18
N LEU A 31 14.99 -12.96 -3.66
CA LEU A 31 15.39 -13.11 -5.08
C LEU A 31 14.21 -13.18 -6.06
N ALA A 32 13.06 -13.70 -5.64
CA ALA A 32 11.87 -13.70 -6.49
C ALA A 32 11.26 -12.29 -6.56
N ASP A 33 11.30 -11.56 -5.45
CA ASP A 33 10.75 -10.22 -5.31
C ASP A 33 11.46 -9.21 -6.22
N GLU A 34 12.78 -9.31 -6.38
CA GLU A 34 13.56 -8.47 -7.32
C GLU A 34 13.11 -8.67 -8.78
N GLY A 35 13.13 -9.91 -9.28
CA GLY A 35 12.73 -10.21 -10.66
C GLY A 35 11.26 -9.85 -10.93
N ILE A 36 10.39 -9.96 -9.93
CA ILE A 36 9.00 -9.54 -10.05
C ILE A 36 8.88 -8.00 -10.14
N LEU A 37 9.65 -7.23 -9.37
CA LEU A 37 9.66 -5.77 -9.46
C LEU A 37 10.19 -5.30 -10.82
N GLU A 38 11.25 -5.91 -11.34
CA GLU A 38 11.78 -5.61 -12.66
C GLU A 38 10.75 -5.86 -13.78
N VAL A 39 10.10 -7.02 -13.75
CA VAL A 39 9.05 -7.36 -14.72
C VAL A 39 7.85 -6.41 -14.60
N SER A 40 7.45 -6.05 -13.39
CA SER A 40 6.36 -5.10 -13.15
C SER A 40 6.68 -3.73 -13.73
N LYS A 41 7.91 -3.22 -13.53
CA LYS A 41 8.39 -1.96 -14.12
C LYS A 41 8.43 -2.02 -15.64
N ALA A 42 8.97 -3.10 -16.21
CA ALA A 42 9.07 -3.28 -17.65
C ALA A 42 7.69 -3.32 -18.34
N ARG A 43 6.66 -3.75 -17.60
CA ARG A 43 5.26 -3.82 -18.06
C ARG A 43 4.40 -2.65 -17.61
N ASP A 44 4.98 -1.68 -16.90
CA ASP A 44 4.27 -0.49 -16.39
C ASP A 44 3.06 -0.84 -15.49
N ILE A 45 3.21 -1.91 -14.70
CA ILE A 45 2.20 -2.46 -13.78
C ILE A 45 2.33 -1.81 -12.40
N PRO A 46 1.28 -1.21 -11.81
CA PRO A 46 1.36 -0.66 -10.46
C PRO A 46 1.70 -1.71 -9.41
N VAL A 47 2.50 -1.32 -8.42
CA VAL A 47 2.98 -2.22 -7.35
C VAL A 47 2.76 -1.60 -5.98
N VAL A 48 2.35 -2.43 -5.03
CA VAL A 48 2.30 -2.10 -3.60
C VAL A 48 3.39 -2.91 -2.92
N ILE A 49 4.21 -2.26 -2.11
CA ILE A 49 5.35 -2.91 -1.45
C ILE A 49 5.13 -2.79 0.06
N ASP A 50 5.07 -3.93 0.73
CA ASP A 50 4.87 -4.06 2.18
C ASP A 50 5.86 -5.09 2.77
N ALA A 51 6.01 -5.08 4.08
CA ALA A 51 6.82 -6.05 4.82
C ALA A 51 8.22 -6.28 4.20
N ASP A 52 8.58 -7.53 3.86
CA ASP A 52 9.92 -7.88 3.37
C ASP A 52 10.27 -7.21 2.03
N GLY A 53 9.27 -6.80 1.24
CA GLY A 53 9.51 -6.04 0.02
C GLY A 53 10.14 -4.67 0.32
N LEU A 54 9.81 -4.07 1.47
CA LEU A 54 10.43 -2.82 1.92
C LEU A 54 11.88 -3.04 2.35
N TRP A 55 12.20 -4.23 2.89
CA TRP A 55 13.57 -4.59 3.24
C TRP A 55 14.45 -4.76 1.98
N LEU A 56 13.91 -5.34 0.91
CA LEU A 56 14.57 -5.37 -0.40
C LEU A 56 14.82 -3.95 -0.93
N VAL A 57 13.81 -3.08 -0.89
CA VAL A 57 13.94 -1.68 -1.33
C VAL A 57 14.97 -0.93 -0.49
N ALA A 58 15.05 -1.16 0.82
CA ALA A 58 16.05 -0.51 1.67
C ALA A 58 17.49 -0.93 1.31
N GLN A 59 17.71 -2.17 0.90
CA GLN A 59 19.04 -2.60 0.44
C GLN A 59 19.39 -2.08 -0.95
N GLN A 60 18.40 -1.98 -1.84
CA GLN A 60 18.62 -1.57 -3.22
C GLN A 60 17.56 -0.55 -3.68
N PRO A 61 17.64 0.71 -3.21
CA PRO A 61 16.64 1.74 -3.54
C PRO A 61 16.47 1.99 -5.05
N ALA A 62 17.52 1.71 -5.83
CA ALA A 62 17.53 1.81 -7.29
C ALA A 62 16.44 0.94 -7.96
N LEU A 63 16.00 -0.15 -7.32
CA LEU A 63 14.94 -1.02 -7.85
C LEU A 63 13.64 -0.26 -8.09
N ILE A 64 13.30 0.70 -7.23
CA ILE A 64 12.02 1.44 -7.30
C ILE A 64 12.21 2.92 -7.59
N HIS A 65 13.45 3.42 -7.62
CA HIS A 65 13.74 4.83 -7.85
C HIS A 65 13.08 5.33 -9.15
N GLY A 66 12.30 6.40 -9.05
CA GLY A 66 11.56 7.00 -10.16
C GLY A 66 10.34 6.23 -10.63
N TYR A 67 10.02 5.07 -10.05
CA TYR A 67 8.87 4.27 -10.45
C TYR A 67 7.58 4.77 -9.79
N ARG A 68 6.98 5.80 -10.38
CA ARG A 68 5.80 6.50 -9.82
C ARG A 68 4.51 5.69 -9.79
N LYS A 69 4.52 4.42 -10.23
CA LYS A 69 3.43 3.47 -10.03
C LYS A 69 3.65 2.53 -8.83
N ALA A 70 4.70 2.74 -8.05
CA ALA A 70 4.93 2.07 -6.77
C ALA A 70 4.30 2.86 -5.60
N VAL A 71 3.76 2.11 -4.64
CA VAL A 71 3.35 2.61 -3.32
C VAL A 71 4.05 1.79 -2.24
N LEU A 72 4.81 2.45 -1.38
CA LEU A 72 5.48 1.84 -0.23
C LEU A 72 4.61 2.01 1.01
N THR A 73 4.46 0.97 1.84
CA THR A 73 3.62 1.02 3.04
C THR A 73 4.38 0.77 4.35
N PRO A 74 5.50 1.44 4.63
CA PRO A 74 6.29 1.17 5.84
C PRO A 74 5.57 1.52 7.13
N ASN A 75 5.69 0.67 8.15
CA ASN A 75 5.47 1.06 9.54
C ASN A 75 6.64 1.92 10.06
N HIS A 76 6.54 2.45 11.29
CA HIS A 76 7.59 3.30 11.87
C HIS A 76 9.01 2.72 11.76
N VAL A 77 9.21 1.45 12.11
CA VAL A 77 10.53 0.81 12.10
C VAL A 77 11.04 0.60 10.66
N GLU A 78 10.17 0.14 9.77
CA GLU A 78 10.49 -0.02 8.34
C GLU A 78 10.82 1.34 7.69
N PHE A 79 10.08 2.39 8.07
CA PHE A 79 10.25 3.74 7.56
C PHE A 79 11.62 4.29 7.98
N SER A 80 11.98 4.19 9.26
CA SER A 80 13.28 4.68 9.74
C SER A 80 14.45 3.98 9.05
N ARG A 81 14.35 2.66 8.82
CA ARG A 81 15.37 1.90 8.07
C ARG A 81 15.47 2.33 6.61
N LEU A 82 14.32 2.50 5.96
CA LEU A 82 14.26 2.94 4.57
C LEU A 82 14.78 4.38 4.42
N TYR A 83 14.44 5.26 5.37
CA TYR A 83 14.91 6.65 5.40
C TYR A 83 16.44 6.72 5.52
N ASP A 84 17.02 6.00 6.47
CA ASP A 84 18.47 5.96 6.67
C ASP A 84 19.20 5.40 5.44
N ALA A 85 18.67 4.32 4.85
CA ALA A 85 19.26 3.73 3.65
C ALA A 85 19.25 4.64 2.42
N VAL A 86 18.18 5.44 2.25
CA VAL A 86 18.00 6.31 1.08
C VAL A 86 18.69 7.66 1.26
N LEU A 87 18.52 8.31 2.42
CA LEU A 87 19.04 9.66 2.68
C LEU A 87 20.41 9.68 3.37
N ARG A 88 20.93 8.53 3.81
CA ARG A 88 22.22 8.39 4.51
C ARG A 88 22.31 9.28 5.75
N GLY A 89 21.27 9.26 6.57
CA GLY A 89 21.22 10.04 7.80
C GLY A 89 19.97 9.73 8.64
N PRO A 90 20.00 10.04 9.94
CA PRO A 90 18.90 9.76 10.83
C PRO A 90 17.66 10.57 10.45
N MET A 91 16.50 9.94 10.61
CA MET A 91 15.22 10.61 10.49
C MET A 91 15.01 11.54 11.68
N ASP A 92 14.55 12.76 11.42
CA ASP A 92 14.03 13.65 12.45
C ASP A 92 12.66 13.15 12.90
N SER A 93 12.56 12.70 14.15
CA SER A 93 11.31 12.19 14.74
C SER A 93 10.25 13.27 14.90
N ASP A 94 10.66 14.54 15.00
CA ASP A 94 9.75 15.65 15.28
C ASP A 94 9.13 16.20 13.99
N ASP A 95 9.77 15.96 12.84
CA ASP A 95 9.29 16.35 11.50
C ASP A 95 8.85 15.13 10.66
N SER A 96 7.78 14.48 11.10
CA SER A 96 7.20 13.34 10.36
C SER A 96 6.71 13.74 8.96
N HIS A 97 6.07 14.91 8.81
CA HIS A 97 5.58 15.40 7.53
C HIS A 97 6.71 15.62 6.52
N GLY A 98 7.75 16.37 6.91
CA GLY A 98 8.90 16.62 6.04
C GLY A 98 9.70 15.34 5.79
N SER A 99 9.75 14.40 6.74
CA SER A 99 10.45 13.13 6.56
C SER A 99 9.82 12.27 5.47
N VAL A 100 8.48 12.11 5.46
CA VAL A 100 7.78 11.36 4.38
C VAL A 100 7.95 12.04 3.02
N LEU A 101 7.87 13.38 2.98
CA LEU A 101 8.07 14.16 1.77
C LEU A 101 9.49 13.97 1.20
N ARG A 102 10.52 14.15 2.04
CA ARG A 102 11.94 13.98 1.67
C ARG A 102 12.23 12.57 1.18
N LEU A 103 11.70 11.55 1.87
CA LEU A 103 11.89 10.16 1.44
C LEU A 103 11.28 9.90 0.07
N SER A 104 10.04 10.36 -0.16
CA SER A 104 9.39 10.22 -1.45
C SER A 104 10.17 10.92 -2.57
N GLN A 105 10.68 12.14 -2.33
CA GLN A 105 11.50 12.89 -3.28
C GLN A 105 12.82 12.18 -3.58
N ALA A 106 13.51 11.68 -2.56
CA ALA A 106 14.77 10.95 -2.71
C ALA A 106 14.61 9.62 -3.47
N LEU A 107 13.40 9.04 -3.44
CA LEU A 107 13.03 7.87 -4.24
C LEU A 107 12.50 8.23 -5.64
N GLY A 108 12.57 9.49 -6.08
CA GLY A 108 12.11 9.91 -7.40
C GLY A 108 10.59 10.11 -7.51
N ASN A 109 9.96 10.59 -6.43
CA ASN A 109 8.52 10.85 -6.29
C ASN A 109 7.68 9.55 -6.30
N VAL A 110 8.18 8.52 -5.63
CA VAL A 110 7.44 7.28 -5.33
C VAL A 110 6.46 7.53 -4.20
N THR A 111 5.25 6.99 -4.24
CA THR A 111 4.27 7.20 -3.17
C THR A 111 4.68 6.43 -1.93
N VAL A 112 4.71 7.09 -0.76
CA VAL A 112 5.06 6.49 0.53
C VAL A 112 3.90 6.71 1.51
N VAL A 113 3.55 5.65 2.23
CA VAL A 113 2.53 5.61 3.29
C VAL A 113 3.21 5.20 4.59
N GLN A 114 3.54 6.17 5.44
CA GLN A 114 4.07 5.90 6.78
C GLN A 114 2.91 5.54 7.71
N LYS A 115 2.81 4.26 8.07
CA LYS A 115 1.78 3.72 8.95
C LYS A 115 2.04 4.12 10.40
N GLY A 116 1.04 4.64 11.10
CA GLY A 116 1.20 5.14 12.47
C GLY A 116 -0.11 5.35 13.23
N GLU A 117 -0.06 6.16 14.29
CA GLU A 117 -1.27 6.62 14.98
C GLU A 117 -2.19 7.36 14.01
N ARG A 118 -1.58 8.25 13.22
CA ARG A 118 -2.10 8.80 11.96
C ARG A 118 -1.20 8.30 10.84
N ASP A 119 -1.80 7.94 9.72
CA ASP A 119 -1.00 7.54 8.54
C ASP A 119 -0.63 8.79 7.76
N ILE A 120 0.65 8.96 7.44
CA ILE A 120 1.18 10.12 6.71
C ILE A 120 1.60 9.65 5.32
N LEU A 121 1.07 10.31 4.30
CA LEU A 121 1.21 9.88 2.91
C LEU A 121 1.86 11.00 2.09
N SER A 122 2.82 10.67 1.23
CA SER A 122 3.36 11.62 0.26
C SER A 122 3.73 10.99 -1.07
N ASN A 123 3.58 11.76 -2.14
CA ASN A 123 4.10 11.48 -3.47
C ASN A 123 5.29 12.39 -3.84
N GLY A 124 5.88 13.09 -2.87
CA GLY A 124 7.03 13.98 -3.06
C GLY A 124 6.66 15.40 -3.45
N GLN A 125 5.37 15.67 -3.69
CA GLN A 125 4.85 17.00 -4.01
C GLN A 125 3.87 17.51 -2.94
N GLN A 126 3.08 16.61 -2.37
CA GLN A 126 2.08 16.93 -1.35
C GLN A 126 2.11 15.88 -0.24
N VAL A 127 1.63 16.26 0.93
CA VAL A 127 1.49 15.39 2.11
C VAL A 127 0.03 15.35 2.52
N LEU A 128 -0.52 14.14 2.68
CA LEU A 128 -1.84 13.92 3.26
C LEU A 128 -1.71 13.19 4.59
N VAL A 129 -2.68 13.40 5.47
CA VAL A 129 -2.75 12.72 6.77
C VAL A 129 -4.09 12.03 6.89
N CYS A 130 -4.09 10.70 6.99
CA CYS A 130 -5.28 9.93 7.33
C CYS A 130 -5.44 9.89 8.85
N SER A 131 -6.43 10.62 9.35
CA SER A 131 -6.81 10.66 10.78
C SER A 131 -8.10 9.90 11.06
N GLN A 132 -8.52 9.00 10.15
CA GLN A 132 -9.69 8.14 10.36
C GLN A 132 -9.57 7.43 11.71
N GLU A 133 -10.64 7.36 12.48
CA GLU A 133 -10.59 6.66 13.76
C GLU A 133 -10.35 5.17 13.54
N GLY A 134 -9.36 4.63 14.26
CA GLY A 134 -9.06 3.20 14.31
C GLY A 134 -9.40 2.63 15.68
N SER A 135 -8.53 1.76 16.20
CA SER A 135 -8.56 1.31 17.58
C SER A 135 -7.15 1.17 18.15
N SER A 136 -7.04 0.99 19.46
CA SER A 136 -5.77 0.69 20.12
C SER A 136 -5.27 -0.74 19.85
N ARG A 137 -6.02 -1.56 19.11
CA ARG A 137 -5.70 -2.98 18.90
C ARG A 137 -4.91 -3.19 17.62
N ARG A 138 -3.66 -3.65 17.79
CA ARG A 138 -2.80 -4.09 16.69
C ARG A 138 -2.77 -5.62 16.54
N CYS A 139 -3.65 -6.20 15.73
CA CYS A 139 -3.58 -7.61 15.35
C CYS A 139 -2.58 -7.84 14.20
N GLY A 140 -2.03 -9.05 14.11
CA GLY A 140 -1.16 -9.46 12.99
C GLY A 140 -1.99 -9.70 11.73
N GLY A 141 -1.51 -9.22 10.58
CA GLY A 141 -2.22 -9.30 9.28
C GLY A 141 -2.94 -8.02 8.84
N GLN A 142 -2.94 -6.97 9.66
CA GLN A 142 -3.54 -5.68 9.26
C GLN A 142 -2.83 -5.02 8.07
N GLY A 143 -1.52 -5.23 7.94
CA GLY A 143 -0.75 -4.77 6.78
C GLY A 143 -1.23 -5.43 5.48
N ASP A 144 -1.59 -6.73 5.54
CA ASP A 144 -2.12 -7.47 4.39
C ASP A 144 -3.49 -6.93 3.95
N LEU A 145 -4.35 -6.55 4.92
CA LEU A 145 -5.62 -5.90 4.60
C LEU A 145 -5.40 -4.54 3.91
N LEU A 146 -4.45 -3.74 4.41
CA LEU A 146 -4.09 -2.45 3.82
C LEU A 146 -3.53 -2.63 2.41
N SER A 147 -2.53 -3.49 2.22
CA SER A 147 -1.87 -3.69 0.93
C SER A 147 -2.82 -4.30 -0.11
N GLY A 148 -3.67 -5.24 0.29
CA GLY A 148 -4.71 -5.83 -0.56
C GLY A 148 -5.76 -4.81 -1.00
N SER A 149 -6.33 -4.05 -0.07
CA SER A 149 -7.32 -3.01 -0.39
C SER A 149 -6.71 -1.86 -1.22
N LEU A 150 -5.47 -1.48 -0.91
CA LEU A 150 -4.71 -0.50 -1.67
C LEU A 150 -4.51 -0.93 -3.13
N GLY A 151 -4.18 -2.21 -3.36
CA GLY A 151 -4.04 -2.73 -4.73
C GLY A 151 -5.30 -2.55 -5.56
N VAL A 152 -6.47 -2.86 -4.97
CA VAL A 152 -7.77 -2.67 -5.63
C VAL A 152 -8.04 -1.18 -5.89
N LEU A 153 -7.83 -0.32 -4.90
CA LEU A 153 -8.11 1.10 -5.02
C LEU A 153 -7.16 1.80 -6.00
N VAL A 154 -5.88 1.40 -6.08
CA VAL A 154 -4.93 1.90 -7.08
C VAL A 154 -5.42 1.54 -8.49
N HIS A 155 -5.86 0.30 -8.68
CA HIS A 155 -6.39 -0.13 -9.97
C HIS A 155 -7.60 0.72 -10.39
N TRP A 156 -8.59 0.90 -9.49
CA TRP A 156 -9.76 1.72 -9.78
C TRP A 156 -9.44 3.19 -10.01
N ALA A 157 -8.54 3.79 -9.21
CA ALA A 157 -8.16 5.18 -9.36
C ALA A 157 -7.45 5.44 -10.70
N LEU A 158 -6.60 4.51 -11.15
CA LEU A 158 -5.94 4.61 -12.45
C LEU A 158 -6.92 4.44 -13.62
N LEU A 159 -7.90 3.54 -13.49
CA LEU A 159 -8.95 3.36 -14.51
C LEU A 159 -9.89 4.57 -14.60
N ALA A 160 -10.24 5.17 -13.47
CA ALA A 160 -11.13 6.34 -13.42
C ALA A 160 -10.50 7.59 -14.07
N GLY A 161 -9.17 7.65 -14.09
CA GLY A 161 -8.42 8.75 -14.70
C GLY A 161 -8.45 10.06 -13.90
N PRO A 162 -7.67 11.06 -14.32
CA PRO A 162 -7.42 12.28 -13.55
C PRO A 162 -8.65 13.19 -13.38
N GLN A 163 -9.66 13.04 -14.25
CA GLN A 163 -10.91 13.79 -14.18
C GLN A 163 -11.74 13.42 -12.95
N LYS A 164 -11.66 12.15 -12.52
CA LYS A 164 -12.38 11.63 -11.36
C LYS A 164 -11.62 11.82 -10.06
N THR A 165 -10.32 12.13 -10.12
CA THR A 165 -9.50 12.43 -8.95
C THR A 165 -9.40 13.93 -8.66
N ASN A 166 -10.18 14.78 -9.35
CA ASN A 166 -10.12 16.24 -9.23
C ASN A 166 -8.69 16.80 -9.38
N GLY A 167 -7.89 16.21 -10.27
CA GLY A 167 -6.49 16.58 -10.47
C GLY A 167 -5.53 16.07 -9.39
N SER A 168 -6.01 15.37 -8.37
CA SER A 168 -5.17 14.72 -7.36
C SER A 168 -4.48 13.48 -7.92
N SER A 169 -3.34 13.11 -7.34
CA SER A 169 -2.61 11.89 -7.71
C SER A 169 -3.48 10.64 -7.46
N PRO A 170 -3.75 9.79 -8.47
CA PRO A 170 -4.56 8.58 -8.29
C PRO A 170 -4.05 7.65 -7.20
N LEU A 171 -2.72 7.47 -7.10
CA LEU A 171 -2.10 6.63 -6.08
C LEU A 171 -2.27 7.21 -4.68
N LEU A 172 -2.16 8.53 -4.54
CA LEU A 172 -2.30 9.18 -3.24
C LEU A 172 -3.75 9.12 -2.74
N VAL A 173 -4.73 9.31 -3.63
CA VAL A 173 -6.16 9.14 -3.33
C VAL A 173 -6.46 7.68 -2.96
N ALA A 174 -5.96 6.73 -3.73
CA ALA A 174 -6.12 5.30 -3.44
C ALA A 174 -5.49 4.92 -2.09
N ALA A 175 -4.30 5.43 -1.80
CA ALA A 175 -3.60 5.21 -0.53
C ALA A 175 -4.37 5.79 0.66
N PHE A 176 -4.90 7.01 0.53
CA PHE A 176 -5.74 7.61 1.55
C PHE A 176 -7.01 6.77 1.79
N GLY A 177 -7.69 6.35 0.71
CA GLY A 177 -8.87 5.49 0.79
C GLY A 177 -8.59 4.14 1.47
N ALA A 178 -7.46 3.50 1.15
CA ALA A 178 -7.07 2.21 1.73
C ALA A 178 -6.75 2.33 3.23
N CYS A 179 -6.08 3.41 3.64
CA CYS A 179 -5.83 3.71 5.05
C CYS A 179 -7.15 3.91 5.80
N SER A 180 -8.03 4.76 5.26
CA SER A 180 -9.35 5.01 5.85
C SER A 180 -10.17 3.73 5.99
N LEU A 181 -10.21 2.88 4.95
CA LEU A 181 -10.92 1.61 4.98
C LEU A 181 -10.35 0.67 6.05
N THR A 182 -9.03 0.46 6.06
CA THR A 182 -8.36 -0.42 7.03
C THR A 182 -8.63 0.01 8.46
N ARG A 183 -8.56 1.33 8.73
CA ARG A 183 -8.81 1.91 10.05
C ARG A 183 -10.28 1.79 10.46
N GLN A 184 -11.20 2.03 9.53
CA GLN A 184 -12.64 1.87 9.75
C GLN A 184 -13.02 0.40 10.00
N CYS A 185 -12.38 -0.57 9.34
CA CYS A 185 -12.52 -2.00 9.64
C CYS A 185 -12.00 -2.32 11.05
N ASN A 186 -10.81 -1.81 11.40
CA ASN A 186 -10.22 -2.01 12.72
C ASN A 186 -11.11 -1.45 13.84
N HIS A 187 -11.64 -0.24 13.65
CA HIS A 187 -12.54 0.40 14.60
C HIS A 187 -13.81 -0.43 14.84
N GLN A 188 -14.50 -0.84 13.77
CA GLN A 188 -15.74 -1.63 13.87
C GLN A 188 -15.50 -3.01 14.49
N ALA A 189 -14.45 -3.70 14.06
CA ALA A 189 -14.11 -5.01 14.61
C ALA A 189 -13.72 -4.91 16.10
N PHE A 190 -13.03 -3.83 16.49
CA PHE A 190 -12.71 -3.58 17.89
C PHE A 190 -13.93 -3.25 18.74
N GLN A 191 -14.91 -2.51 18.22
CA GLN A 191 -16.17 -2.29 18.94
C GLN A 191 -16.92 -3.59 19.24
N LYS A 192 -16.83 -4.59 18.35
CA LYS A 192 -17.52 -5.88 18.50
C LYS A 192 -16.75 -6.88 19.36
N HIS A 193 -15.42 -6.93 19.21
CA HIS A 193 -14.59 -7.99 19.80
C HIS A 193 -13.59 -7.49 20.85
N GLY A 194 -13.40 -6.17 20.98
CA GLY A 194 -12.49 -5.57 21.94
C GLY A 194 -11.07 -6.16 21.85
N ARG A 195 -10.53 -6.60 22.98
CA ARG A 195 -9.14 -7.13 23.02
C ARG A 195 -8.95 -8.40 22.18
N SER A 196 -10.01 -9.18 21.92
CA SER A 196 -9.91 -10.41 21.14
C SER A 196 -9.91 -10.19 19.62
N THR A 197 -10.08 -8.95 19.14
CA THR A 197 -10.06 -8.67 17.69
C THR A 197 -8.80 -9.22 17.02
N THR A 198 -9.06 -9.92 15.91
CA THR A 198 -8.11 -10.48 14.97
C THR A 198 -8.30 -9.84 13.59
N THR A 199 -7.40 -10.13 12.65
CA THR A 199 -7.54 -9.64 11.26
C THR A 199 -8.72 -10.28 10.55
N SER A 200 -9.10 -11.52 10.89
CA SER A 200 -10.29 -12.17 10.33
C SER A 200 -11.56 -11.39 10.68
N ASP A 201 -11.66 -10.86 11.90
CA ASP A 201 -12.76 -10.00 12.31
C ASP A 201 -12.76 -8.70 11.50
N MET A 202 -11.60 -8.09 11.26
CA MET A 202 -11.48 -6.91 10.40
C MET A 202 -11.88 -7.16 8.95
N ILE A 203 -11.58 -8.35 8.41
CA ILE A 203 -11.97 -8.75 7.05
C ILE A 203 -13.50 -8.81 6.94
N ALA A 204 -14.19 -9.31 7.98
CA ALA A 204 -15.65 -9.34 8.01
C ALA A 204 -16.30 -7.95 7.96
N GLU A 205 -15.59 -6.91 8.42
CA GLU A 205 -16.06 -5.52 8.40
C GLU A 205 -15.86 -4.80 7.06
N VAL A 206 -15.12 -5.37 6.10
CA VAL A 206 -14.73 -4.67 4.86
C VAL A 206 -15.94 -4.14 4.09
N GLY A 207 -16.99 -4.94 3.91
CA GLY A 207 -18.19 -4.51 3.19
C GLY A 207 -18.89 -3.33 3.86
N ALA A 208 -19.15 -3.43 5.17
CA ALA A 208 -19.80 -2.37 5.93
C ALA A 208 -18.96 -1.09 6.00
N ALA A 209 -17.64 -1.23 6.20
CA ALA A 209 -16.69 -0.13 6.19
C ALA A 209 -16.64 0.58 4.83
N PHE A 210 -16.64 -0.19 3.74
CA PHE A 210 -16.61 0.34 2.39
C PHE A 210 -17.86 1.17 2.08
N SER A 211 -19.06 0.62 2.32
CA SER A 211 -20.30 1.36 2.09
C SER A 211 -20.37 2.65 2.91
N LYS A 212 -19.95 2.60 4.18
CA LYS A 212 -19.92 3.78 5.06
C LYS A 212 -18.95 4.87 4.61
N LEU A 213 -17.85 4.52 3.94
CA LEU A 213 -16.82 5.49 3.55
C LEU A 213 -17.01 6.03 2.14
N PHE A 214 -17.57 5.23 1.24
CA PHE A 214 -17.52 5.51 -0.20
C PHE A 214 -18.88 5.52 -0.90
N GLU A 215 -19.97 5.10 -0.24
CA GLU A 215 -21.31 4.99 -0.85
C GLU A 215 -22.38 5.86 -0.17
N THR A 216 -22.04 6.52 0.94
CA THR A 216 -22.89 7.47 1.66
C THR A 216 -22.44 8.91 1.43
#